data_AF-A0A5E6N3K7-F1
#
_entry.id   AF-A0A5E6N3K7-F1
#
_cell.length_a   1.000
_cell.length_b   1.000
_cell.length_c   1.000
_cell.angle_alpha   90.00
_cell.angle_beta   90.00
_cell.angle_gamma   90.00
#
_symmetry.space_group_name_H-M   'P 1'
#
loop_
_entity.id
_entity.type
_entity.pdbx_description
1 polymer ?
#
loop_
_entity_poly.entity_id
_entity_poly.type
_entity_poly.pdbx_seq_one_letter_code
_entity_poly.pdbx_strand_id
1 'polypeptide(L)'
;MSKILLEDYADFLVEIAPEVKEVLEATFQDAARVISPAGLRDYLDGAKALCGLGRGNDLVMTYLEVMPQMAKECGEDIIPDCVSAAMKASSMTSGEVIILLLSTLPNVARHLGDAQLVRGYLTLIHQLASTAARGLRPMLMHIDGLLSKLTLSGLRRWANFGAKAYRRDYNNLTSYFSLESADSRAMLEKERRGVLFIRVQRKLNFYLRALWGRDFFIRPTGAEYTDFRPYIENKILYVPDALDDIKLSDEQGIKGLEIYRATVAHMAAHMMYTSQAMSAEQLSPAQMFFIGLLEDARVEYKAINEFPGLKKLWRSLMMLEHKEPAEHKTMSILEGFALQLLDEDASGNDEQLNKFSAKFHEKIEANQDDNHFAWLMGVELYNIFEGRKEVPSLRILERYRVDYRDDNRIIWHYEDINWDMGVEYVRRVSSKCVTKLVH
;
A
#
# COMPACT_ATOMS: atom_id res chain seq x y z
N MET A 1 -9.15 33.46 11.32
CA MET A 1 -9.88 32.21 10.99
C MET A 1 -10.24 31.42 12.23
N SER A 2 -9.28 30.86 12.99
CA SER A 2 -9.59 29.98 14.15
C SER A 2 -10.56 30.56 15.19
N LYS A 3 -10.45 31.85 15.57
CA LYS A 3 -11.42 32.50 16.47
C LYS A 3 -12.85 32.59 15.90
N ILE A 4 -12.97 33.02 14.65
CA ILE A 4 -14.25 33.12 13.92
C ILE A 4 -14.92 31.74 13.86
N LEU A 5 -14.15 30.68 13.66
CA LEU A 5 -14.70 29.33 13.66
C LEU A 5 -15.27 28.92 15.03
N LEU A 6 -14.65 29.29 16.15
CA LEU A 6 -15.22 29.00 17.48
C LEU A 6 -16.49 29.81 17.77
N GLU A 7 -16.61 31.01 17.21
CA GLU A 7 -17.82 31.84 17.30
C GLU A 7 -19.02 31.14 16.61
N ASP A 8 -18.80 30.47 15.48
CA ASP A 8 -19.83 29.65 14.78
C ASP A 8 -20.37 28.48 15.65
N TYR A 9 -19.67 28.08 16.71
CA TYR A 9 -20.04 26.98 17.62
C TYR A 9 -20.42 27.47 19.03
N ALA A 10 -20.61 28.78 19.24
CA ALA A 10 -20.83 29.37 20.56
C ALA A 10 -21.94 28.67 21.39
N ASP A 11 -23.09 28.36 20.79
CA ASP A 11 -24.19 27.68 21.47
C ASP A 11 -23.78 26.29 22.00
N PHE A 12 -23.06 25.52 21.18
CA PHE A 12 -22.50 24.23 21.59
C PHE A 12 -21.47 24.38 22.72
N LEU A 13 -20.61 25.39 22.66
CA LEU A 13 -19.59 25.69 23.68
C LEU A 13 -20.18 26.17 25.02
N VAL A 14 -21.45 26.57 25.05
CA VAL A 14 -22.21 26.90 26.27
C VAL A 14 -22.89 25.66 26.87
N GLU A 15 -23.33 24.71 26.04
CA GLU A 15 -24.03 23.49 26.47
C GLU A 15 -23.11 22.34 26.91
N ILE A 16 -21.85 22.29 26.45
CA ILE A 16 -20.90 21.25 26.87
C ILE A 16 -20.47 21.37 28.34
N ALA A 17 -20.11 20.22 28.92
CA ALA A 17 -19.55 20.17 30.27
C ALA A 17 -18.19 20.89 30.36
N PRO A 18 -17.85 21.48 31.53
CA PRO A 18 -16.61 22.24 31.71
C PRO A 18 -15.34 21.46 31.34
N GLU A 19 -15.26 20.17 31.66
CA GLU A 19 -14.06 19.37 31.38
C GLU A 19 -13.82 19.22 29.87
N VAL A 20 -14.89 19.04 29.10
CA VAL A 20 -14.83 18.96 27.62
C VAL A 20 -14.36 20.28 27.02
N LYS A 21 -14.79 21.40 27.60
CA LYS A 21 -14.38 22.73 27.17
C LYS A 21 -12.90 23.00 27.46
N GLU A 22 -12.41 22.64 28.64
CA GLU A 22 -10.99 22.76 29.00
C GLU A 22 -10.10 21.94 28.05
N VAL A 23 -10.48 20.70 27.73
CA VAL A 23 -9.76 19.85 26.76
C VAL A 23 -9.80 20.44 25.35
N LEU A 24 -10.95 20.99 24.90
CA LEU A 24 -11.03 21.66 23.61
C LEU A 24 -10.11 22.88 23.56
N GLU A 25 -10.15 23.76 24.58
CA GLU A 25 -9.30 24.96 24.62
C GLU A 25 -7.80 24.60 24.62
N ALA A 26 -7.41 23.53 25.32
CA ALA A 26 -6.04 23.02 25.34
C ALA A 26 -5.59 22.41 23.99
N THR A 27 -6.46 21.68 23.29
CA THR A 27 -6.11 20.93 22.07
C THR A 27 -6.30 21.71 20.77
N PHE A 28 -7.22 22.68 20.74
CA PHE A 28 -7.63 23.37 19.51
C PHE A 28 -6.51 24.18 18.85
N GLN A 29 -5.56 24.73 19.62
CA GLN A 29 -4.42 25.44 19.03
C GLN A 29 -3.48 24.50 18.24
N ASP A 30 -3.32 23.26 18.70
CA ASP A 30 -2.53 22.25 17.99
C ASP A 30 -3.31 21.60 16.84
N ALA A 31 -4.62 21.40 17.02
CA ALA A 31 -5.53 21.03 15.92
C ALA A 31 -5.41 22.03 14.75
N ALA A 32 -5.50 23.33 15.03
CA ALA A 32 -5.43 24.38 14.02
C ALA A 32 -4.04 24.59 13.38
N ARG A 33 -2.99 23.89 13.85
CA ARG A 33 -1.66 23.83 13.19
C ARG A 33 -1.54 22.71 12.17
N VAL A 34 -2.36 21.66 12.27
CA VAL A 34 -2.23 20.44 11.45
C VAL A 34 -3.46 20.12 10.61
N ILE A 35 -4.61 20.73 10.93
CA ILE A 35 -5.89 20.59 10.23
C ILE A 35 -6.25 21.90 9.51
N SER A 36 -6.78 21.81 8.30
CA SER A 36 -7.26 22.94 7.50
C SER A 36 -8.54 23.58 8.09
N PRO A 37 -8.92 24.80 7.67
CA PRO A 37 -10.19 25.40 8.08
C PRO A 37 -11.45 24.58 7.73
N ALA A 38 -11.37 23.68 6.75
CA ALA A 38 -12.46 22.75 6.43
C ALA A 38 -12.46 21.56 7.40
N GLY A 39 -11.32 20.88 7.57
CA GLY A 39 -11.22 19.76 8.51
C GLY A 39 -11.45 20.16 9.98
N LEU A 40 -11.22 21.43 10.35
CA LEU A 40 -11.57 21.95 11.68
C LEU A 40 -13.08 22.03 11.90
N ARG A 41 -13.90 22.18 10.83
CA ARG A 41 -15.36 22.06 10.93
C ARG A 41 -15.75 20.60 11.17
N ASP A 42 -15.20 19.67 10.38
CA ASP A 42 -15.43 18.23 10.56
C ASP A 42 -15.02 17.75 11.98
N TYR A 43 -13.96 18.34 12.54
CA TYR A 43 -13.51 18.12 13.91
C TYR A 43 -14.52 18.62 14.96
N LEU A 44 -14.99 19.87 14.85
CA LEU A 44 -15.95 20.43 15.81
C LEU A 44 -17.35 19.80 15.66
N ASP A 45 -17.79 19.52 14.43
CA ASP A 45 -19.04 18.79 14.14
C ASP A 45 -18.97 17.36 14.67
N GLY A 46 -17.82 16.70 14.55
CA GLY A 46 -17.58 15.38 15.13
C GLY A 46 -17.66 15.36 16.65
N ALA A 47 -17.05 16.35 17.32
CA ALA A 47 -17.18 16.51 18.78
C ALA A 47 -18.64 16.76 19.20
N LYS A 48 -19.35 17.65 18.50
CA LYS A 48 -20.78 17.93 18.73
C LYS A 48 -21.67 16.70 18.53
N ALA A 49 -21.41 15.91 17.49
CA ALA A 49 -22.13 14.67 17.25
C ALA A 49 -21.88 13.64 18.37
N LEU A 50 -20.64 13.51 18.86
CA LEU A 50 -20.29 12.61 19.96
C LEU A 50 -20.87 13.06 21.32
N CYS A 51 -21.00 14.36 21.58
CA CYS A 51 -21.78 14.87 22.71
C CYS A 51 -23.25 14.40 22.63
N GLY A 52 -23.89 14.59 21.47
CA GLY A 52 -25.28 14.19 21.22
C GLY A 52 -25.55 12.69 21.35
N LEU A 53 -24.51 11.85 21.33
CA LEU A 53 -24.62 10.41 21.52
C LEU A 53 -24.89 9.99 22.98
N GLY A 54 -24.66 10.88 23.95
CA GLY A 54 -24.98 10.62 25.37
C GLY A 54 -24.16 9.48 26.01
N ARG A 55 -22.92 9.25 25.54
CA ARG A 55 -22.03 8.17 26.02
C ARG A 55 -20.95 8.61 27.02
N GLY A 56 -21.09 9.80 27.60
CA GLY A 56 -20.18 10.37 28.61
C GLY A 56 -19.14 11.34 28.01
N ASN A 57 -18.66 12.27 28.84
CA ASN A 57 -17.73 13.33 28.44
C ASN A 57 -16.38 12.76 27.94
N ASP A 58 -15.90 11.70 28.56
CA ASP A 58 -14.62 11.03 28.25
C ASP A 58 -14.50 10.63 26.78
N LEU A 59 -15.60 10.25 26.12
CA LEU A 59 -15.62 9.93 24.70
C LEU A 59 -15.28 11.14 23.83
N VAL A 60 -15.82 12.31 24.20
CA VAL A 60 -15.62 13.57 23.47
C VAL A 60 -14.21 14.10 23.75
N MET A 61 -13.75 14.05 25.00
CA MET A 61 -12.38 14.43 25.38
C MET A 61 -11.35 13.58 24.62
N THR A 62 -11.50 12.24 24.65
CA THR A 62 -10.61 11.32 23.91
C THR A 62 -10.61 11.63 22.42
N TYR A 63 -11.77 11.93 21.83
CA TYR A 63 -11.87 12.32 20.42
C TYR A 63 -11.09 13.63 20.13
N LEU A 64 -11.30 14.66 20.95
CA LEU A 64 -10.66 15.97 20.80
C LEU A 64 -9.13 15.87 20.87
N GLU A 65 -8.59 15.06 21.77
CA GLU A 65 -7.16 14.80 21.92
C GLU A 65 -6.57 14.00 20.75
N VAL A 66 -7.30 12.99 20.25
CA VAL A 66 -6.80 12.03 19.25
C VAL A 66 -6.83 12.57 17.82
N MET A 67 -7.90 13.27 17.40
CA MET A 67 -8.06 13.62 15.99
C MET A 67 -6.96 14.51 15.39
N PRO A 68 -6.37 15.48 16.11
CA PRO A 68 -5.22 16.25 15.60
C PRO A 68 -4.03 15.35 15.23
N GLN A 69 -3.77 14.30 16.01
CA GLN A 69 -2.73 13.33 15.68
C GLN A 69 -3.14 12.46 14.48
N MET A 70 -4.39 12.02 14.40
CA MET A 70 -4.89 11.26 13.24
C MET A 70 -4.76 12.04 11.92
N ALA A 71 -5.13 13.33 11.93
CA ALA A 71 -4.99 14.20 10.78
C ALA A 71 -3.52 14.42 10.37
N LYS A 72 -2.61 14.46 11.34
CA LYS A 72 -1.16 14.57 11.11
C LYS A 72 -0.56 13.31 10.49
N GLU A 73 -0.92 12.13 10.99
CA GLU A 73 -0.35 10.84 10.55
C GLU A 73 -0.96 10.33 9.23
N CYS A 74 -2.26 10.55 9.00
CA CYS A 74 -2.99 9.97 7.86
C CYS A 74 -3.69 11.00 6.93
N GLY A 75 -3.79 12.26 7.33
CA GLY A 75 -4.59 13.29 6.63
C GLY A 75 -5.96 13.52 7.27
N GLU A 76 -6.48 14.74 7.14
CA GLU A 76 -7.72 15.18 7.79
C GLU A 76 -9.00 14.46 7.30
N ASP A 77 -8.99 13.92 6.08
CA ASP A 77 -10.09 13.14 5.49
C ASP A 77 -10.51 11.91 6.33
N ILE A 78 -9.71 11.51 7.34
CA ILE A 78 -10.02 10.39 8.25
C ILE A 78 -10.94 10.80 9.41
N ILE A 79 -11.08 12.11 9.71
CA ILE A 79 -11.85 12.60 10.87
C ILE A 79 -13.33 12.16 10.79
N PRO A 80 -14.04 12.32 9.65
CA PRO A 80 -15.43 11.86 9.54
C PRO A 80 -15.57 10.33 9.64
N ASP A 81 -14.57 9.56 9.16
CA ASP A 81 -14.57 8.10 9.27
C ASP A 81 -14.45 7.63 10.72
N CYS A 82 -13.61 8.29 11.53
CA CYS A 82 -13.47 8.02 12.95
C CYS A 82 -14.79 8.29 13.71
N VAL A 83 -15.46 9.40 13.42
CA VAL A 83 -16.80 9.70 13.98
C VAL A 83 -17.81 8.64 13.53
N SER A 84 -17.85 8.32 12.23
CA SER A 84 -18.75 7.30 11.67
C SER A 84 -18.55 5.93 12.32
N ALA A 85 -17.30 5.53 12.58
CA ALA A 85 -16.97 4.28 13.27
C ALA A 85 -17.43 4.27 14.73
N ALA A 86 -17.23 5.36 15.47
CA ALA A 86 -17.73 5.50 16.83
C ALA A 86 -19.27 5.43 16.91
N MET A 87 -19.96 6.14 16.01
CA MET A 87 -21.42 6.10 15.88
C MET A 87 -21.92 4.68 15.58
N LYS A 88 -21.32 4.00 14.60
CA LYS A 88 -21.65 2.61 14.25
C LYS A 88 -21.38 1.63 15.40
N ALA A 89 -20.32 1.82 16.18
CA ALA A 89 -20.00 0.97 17.33
C ALA A 89 -21.01 1.13 18.48
N SER A 90 -21.56 2.33 18.67
CA SER A 90 -22.41 2.71 19.81
C SER A 90 -23.70 1.90 19.99
N SER A 91 -24.19 1.26 18.93
CA SER A 91 -25.37 0.39 18.96
C SER A 91 -25.03 -1.07 19.34
N MET A 92 -23.75 -1.42 19.39
CA MET A 92 -23.25 -2.79 19.59
C MET A 92 -22.33 -2.94 20.81
N THR A 93 -21.75 -1.85 21.32
CA THR A 93 -20.74 -1.87 22.39
C THR A 93 -20.99 -0.79 23.47
N SER A 94 -20.28 -0.87 24.59
CA SER A 94 -20.35 0.15 25.65
C SER A 94 -19.47 1.36 25.32
N GLY A 95 -19.76 2.52 25.94
CA GLY A 95 -18.97 3.75 25.79
C GLY A 95 -17.48 3.55 26.04
N GLU A 96 -17.12 2.78 27.07
CA GLU A 96 -15.72 2.39 27.37
C GLU A 96 -14.99 1.74 26.19
N VAL A 97 -15.68 0.92 25.39
CA VAL A 97 -15.09 0.24 24.23
C VAL A 97 -14.90 1.21 23.06
N ILE A 98 -15.76 2.22 22.93
CA ILE A 98 -15.61 3.29 21.93
C ILE A 98 -14.46 4.23 22.34
N ILE A 99 -14.38 4.60 23.62
CA ILE A 99 -13.25 5.36 24.20
C ILE A 99 -11.93 4.61 23.94
N LEU A 100 -11.87 3.32 24.26
CA LEU A 100 -10.69 2.49 24.01
C LEU A 100 -10.37 2.38 22.52
N LEU A 101 -11.38 2.24 21.64
CA LEU A 101 -11.17 2.25 20.19
C LEU A 101 -10.49 3.56 19.77
N LEU A 102 -11.08 4.72 20.11
CA LEU A 102 -10.54 6.03 19.74
C LEU A 102 -9.13 6.25 20.30
N SER A 103 -8.89 5.95 21.58
CA SER A 103 -7.57 6.14 22.21
C SER A 103 -6.46 5.29 21.59
N THR A 104 -6.80 4.16 20.95
CA THR A 104 -5.82 3.33 20.22
C THR A 104 -5.57 3.79 18.78
N LEU A 105 -6.41 4.65 18.19
CA LEU A 105 -6.28 5.04 16.78
C LEU A 105 -4.92 5.68 16.42
N PRO A 106 -4.27 6.52 17.25
CA PRO A 106 -2.93 7.02 16.95
C PRO A 106 -1.86 5.94 16.82
N ASN A 107 -2.02 4.82 17.55
CA ASN A 107 -1.10 3.68 17.45
C ASN A 107 -1.39 2.90 16.16
N VAL A 108 -2.67 2.68 15.85
CA VAL A 108 -3.11 2.06 14.59
C VAL A 108 -2.62 2.86 13.38
N ALA A 109 -2.79 4.19 13.37
CA ALA A 109 -2.32 5.08 12.32
C ALA A 109 -0.80 4.97 12.12
N ARG A 110 -0.01 4.93 13.19
CA ARG A 110 1.45 4.80 13.13
C ARG A 110 1.93 3.42 12.63
N HIS A 111 1.19 2.34 12.87
CA HIS A 111 1.54 1.01 12.32
C HIS A 111 1.07 0.82 10.88
N LEU A 112 -0.05 1.43 10.48
CA LEU A 112 -0.60 1.28 9.12
C LEU A 112 -0.02 2.29 8.13
N GLY A 113 0.25 3.53 8.54
CA GLY A 113 0.91 4.55 7.74
C GLY A 113 0.11 5.11 6.55
N ASP A 114 -1.17 4.76 6.41
CA ASP A 114 -2.05 5.26 5.35
C ASP A 114 -3.53 5.29 5.77
N ALA A 115 -4.26 6.32 5.35
CA ALA A 115 -5.67 6.51 5.69
C ALA A 115 -6.59 5.38 5.20
N GLN A 116 -6.34 4.80 4.03
CA GLN A 116 -7.16 3.73 3.46
C GLN A 116 -7.01 2.44 4.27
N LEU A 117 -5.81 2.16 4.79
CA LEU A 117 -5.60 1.08 5.74
C LEU A 117 -6.34 1.35 7.06
N VAL A 118 -6.32 2.58 7.58
CA VAL A 118 -7.11 2.94 8.78
C VAL A 118 -8.61 2.75 8.53
N ARG A 119 -9.16 3.13 7.37
CA ARG A 119 -10.56 2.85 6.99
C ARG A 119 -10.86 1.35 6.92
N GLY A 120 -9.92 0.55 6.38
CA GLY A 120 -10.02 -0.91 6.36
C GLY A 120 -10.01 -1.55 7.75
N TYR A 121 -9.27 -0.95 8.70
CA TYR A 121 -9.29 -1.30 10.12
C TYR A 121 -10.60 -0.91 10.80
N LEU A 122 -11.11 0.32 10.62
CA LEU A 122 -12.40 0.75 11.17
C LEU A 122 -13.55 -0.16 10.65
N THR A 123 -13.46 -0.59 9.39
CA THR A 123 -14.38 -1.57 8.80
C THR A 123 -14.27 -2.95 9.46
N LEU A 124 -13.06 -3.43 9.77
CA LEU A 124 -12.85 -4.67 10.54
C LEU A 124 -13.44 -4.55 11.95
N ILE A 125 -13.23 -3.43 12.65
CA ILE A 125 -13.78 -3.18 13.98
C ILE A 125 -15.32 -3.23 13.96
N HIS A 126 -15.95 -2.63 12.95
CA HIS A 126 -17.40 -2.69 12.78
C HIS A 126 -17.91 -4.13 12.55
N GLN A 127 -17.20 -4.93 11.73
CA GLN A 127 -17.51 -6.35 11.50
C GLN A 127 -17.34 -7.19 12.78
N LEU A 128 -16.32 -6.92 13.60
CA LEU A 128 -16.09 -7.64 14.86
C LEU A 128 -17.07 -7.21 15.96
N ALA A 129 -17.50 -5.95 15.98
CA ALA A 129 -18.55 -5.49 16.89
C ALA A 129 -19.88 -6.23 16.66
N SER A 130 -20.24 -6.57 15.41
CA SER A 130 -21.47 -7.32 15.12
C SER A 130 -21.33 -8.84 15.26
N THR A 131 -20.12 -9.42 15.12
CA THR A 131 -19.92 -10.88 15.09
C THR A 131 -19.21 -11.46 16.32
N ALA A 132 -18.47 -10.65 17.07
CA ALA A 132 -17.59 -11.08 18.16
C ALA A 132 -17.39 -9.98 19.23
N ALA A 133 -18.45 -9.20 19.55
CA ALA A 133 -18.39 -8.03 20.45
C ALA A 133 -17.58 -8.23 21.75
N ARG A 134 -17.70 -9.40 22.39
CA ARG A 134 -16.97 -9.73 23.63
C ARG A 134 -15.45 -9.81 23.45
N GLY A 135 -14.98 -10.19 22.26
CA GLY A 135 -13.55 -10.22 21.91
C GLY A 135 -12.96 -8.85 21.57
N LEU A 136 -13.81 -7.83 21.33
CA LEU A 136 -13.34 -6.53 20.87
C LEU A 136 -12.51 -5.77 21.93
N ARG A 137 -12.98 -5.71 23.19
CA ARG A 137 -12.22 -5.06 24.27
C ARG A 137 -10.85 -5.75 24.51
N PRO A 138 -10.76 -7.09 24.67
CA PRO A 138 -9.48 -7.80 24.70
C PRO A 138 -8.58 -7.47 23.51
N MET A 139 -9.10 -7.51 22.28
CA MET A 139 -8.31 -7.23 21.08
C MET A 139 -7.72 -5.82 21.09
N LEU A 140 -8.52 -4.81 21.48
CA LEU A 140 -8.09 -3.42 21.55
C LEU A 140 -7.00 -3.21 22.60
N MET A 141 -7.05 -3.91 23.73
CA MET A 141 -5.95 -3.89 24.73
C MET A 141 -4.62 -4.43 24.20
N HIS A 142 -4.66 -5.26 23.14
CA HIS A 142 -3.47 -5.84 22.50
C HIS A 142 -3.17 -5.30 21.09
N ILE A 143 -3.91 -4.29 20.61
CA ILE A 143 -3.87 -3.90 19.19
C ILE A 143 -2.49 -3.40 18.73
N ASP A 144 -1.77 -2.69 19.59
CA ASP A 144 -0.39 -2.25 19.33
C ASP A 144 0.56 -3.44 19.15
N GLY A 145 0.48 -4.43 20.05
CA GLY A 145 1.25 -5.67 19.96
C GLY A 145 0.91 -6.52 18.73
N LEU A 146 -0.37 -6.54 18.33
CA LEU A 146 -0.84 -7.21 17.11
C LEU A 146 -0.29 -6.52 15.85
N LEU A 147 -0.53 -5.21 15.68
CA LEU A 147 -0.10 -4.45 14.50
C LEU A 147 1.42 -4.28 14.42
N SER A 148 2.15 -4.40 15.54
CA SER A 148 3.61 -4.47 15.50
C SER A 148 4.15 -5.70 14.74
N LYS A 149 3.32 -6.75 14.55
CA LYS A 149 3.69 -8.04 13.92
C LYS A 149 2.86 -8.38 12.68
N LEU A 150 1.64 -7.88 12.59
CA LEU A 150 0.67 -8.20 11.55
C LEU A 150 0.43 -6.99 10.66
N THR A 151 0.28 -7.27 9.37
CA THR A 151 -0.38 -6.34 8.45
C THR A 151 -1.88 -6.24 8.76
N LEU A 152 -2.58 -5.29 8.15
CA LEU A 152 -4.03 -5.20 8.27
C LEU A 152 -4.72 -6.49 7.79
N SER A 153 -4.25 -7.08 6.69
CA SER A 153 -4.81 -8.32 6.15
C SER A 153 -4.50 -9.52 7.07
N GLY A 154 -3.33 -9.55 7.71
CA GLY A 154 -3.00 -10.53 8.77
C GLY A 154 -3.90 -10.41 10.00
N LEU A 155 -4.11 -9.18 10.50
CA LEU A 155 -5.05 -8.90 11.60
C LEU A 155 -6.48 -9.33 11.24
N ARG A 156 -6.94 -9.04 10.01
CA ARG A 156 -8.26 -9.47 9.52
C ARG A 156 -8.38 -11.00 9.53
N ARG A 157 -7.36 -11.74 9.06
CA ARG A 157 -7.38 -13.23 9.03
C ARG A 157 -7.33 -13.83 10.43
N TRP A 158 -6.49 -13.31 11.33
CA TRP A 158 -6.43 -13.70 12.74
C TRP A 158 -7.77 -13.47 13.45
N ALA A 159 -8.33 -12.26 13.38
CA ALA A 159 -9.57 -11.92 14.07
C ALA A 159 -10.78 -12.72 13.51
N ASN A 160 -10.86 -12.89 12.20
CA ASN A 160 -11.92 -13.69 11.56
C ASN A 160 -11.80 -15.18 11.90
N PHE A 161 -10.61 -15.71 12.17
CA PHE A 161 -10.45 -17.08 12.65
C PHE A 161 -11.04 -17.22 14.06
N GLY A 162 -10.61 -16.38 15.02
CA GLY A 162 -11.13 -16.41 16.38
C GLY A 162 -12.65 -16.23 16.47
N ALA A 163 -13.20 -15.25 15.75
CA ALA A 163 -14.64 -14.98 15.68
C ALA A 163 -15.46 -16.13 15.06
N LYS A 164 -14.86 -16.95 14.18
CA LYS A 164 -15.51 -18.14 13.61
C LYS A 164 -15.37 -19.35 14.54
N ALA A 165 -14.18 -19.60 15.06
CA ALA A 165 -13.86 -20.78 15.86
C ALA A 165 -14.65 -20.82 17.18
N TYR A 166 -14.70 -19.70 17.91
CA TYR A 166 -15.30 -19.65 19.26
C TYR A 166 -16.62 -18.86 19.30
N ARG A 167 -17.35 -18.77 18.17
CA ARG A 167 -18.61 -18.00 18.06
C ARG A 167 -19.64 -18.32 19.16
N ARG A 168 -19.66 -19.56 19.65
CA ARG A 168 -20.58 -20.06 20.68
C ARG A 168 -19.93 -20.26 22.06
N ASP A 169 -18.63 -20.04 22.17
CA ASP A 169 -17.86 -20.22 23.41
C ASP A 169 -17.21 -18.89 23.80
N TYR A 170 -17.91 -18.12 24.63
CA TYR A 170 -17.47 -16.78 24.99
C TYR A 170 -16.20 -16.77 25.87
N ASN A 171 -15.88 -17.86 26.57
CA ASN A 171 -14.69 -17.93 27.40
C ASN A 171 -13.45 -18.11 26.51
N ASN A 172 -13.49 -19.08 25.59
CA ASN A 172 -12.40 -19.27 24.63
C ASN A 172 -12.32 -18.14 23.60
N LEU A 173 -13.44 -17.50 23.23
CA LEU A 173 -13.44 -16.27 22.42
C LEU A 173 -12.64 -15.15 23.12
N THR A 174 -12.91 -14.92 24.41
CA THR A 174 -12.21 -13.88 25.20
C THR A 174 -10.73 -14.23 25.29
N SER A 175 -10.38 -15.46 25.70
CA SER A 175 -9.00 -15.92 25.82
C SER A 175 -8.21 -15.89 24.49
N TYR A 176 -8.88 -16.14 23.36
CA TYR A 176 -8.28 -15.97 22.04
C TYR A 176 -7.92 -14.51 21.78
N PHE A 177 -8.88 -13.58 21.94
CA PHE A 177 -8.63 -12.17 21.68
C PHE A 177 -7.71 -11.48 22.72
N SER A 178 -7.54 -12.08 23.91
CA SER A 178 -6.50 -11.71 24.91
C SER A 178 -5.09 -12.25 24.61
N LEU A 179 -4.86 -12.97 23.51
CA LEU A 179 -3.60 -13.67 23.20
C LEU A 179 -3.19 -14.77 24.22
N GLU A 180 -4.12 -15.20 25.07
CA GLU A 180 -3.91 -16.19 26.13
C GLU A 180 -4.03 -17.63 25.61
N SER A 181 -4.86 -17.89 24.61
CA SER A 181 -5.00 -19.23 24.03
C SER A 181 -3.81 -19.62 23.15
N ALA A 182 -3.51 -20.92 23.08
CA ALA A 182 -2.45 -21.45 22.22
C ALA A 182 -2.75 -21.18 20.74
N ASP A 183 -4.01 -21.40 20.32
CA ASP A 183 -4.49 -21.17 18.96
C ASP A 183 -4.34 -19.70 18.54
N SER A 184 -4.51 -18.76 19.47
CA SER A 184 -4.33 -17.32 19.21
C SER A 184 -2.87 -16.97 18.90
N ARG A 185 -1.93 -17.51 19.69
CA ARG A 185 -0.48 -17.35 19.44
C ARG A 185 -0.03 -18.07 18.18
N ALA A 186 -0.55 -19.27 17.92
CA ALA A 186 -0.24 -20.04 16.72
C ALA A 186 -0.75 -19.32 15.45
N MET A 187 -1.96 -18.77 15.48
CA MET A 187 -2.50 -17.98 14.37
C MET A 187 -1.75 -16.65 14.21
N LEU A 188 -1.33 -16.01 15.29
CA LEU A 188 -0.50 -14.80 15.25
C LEU A 188 0.84 -15.05 14.53
N GLU A 189 1.55 -16.13 14.88
CA GLU A 189 2.84 -16.44 14.24
C GLU A 189 2.66 -16.93 12.80
N LYS A 190 1.54 -17.59 12.47
CA LYS A 190 1.18 -17.97 11.10
C LYS A 190 0.88 -16.76 10.20
N GLU A 191 0.19 -15.74 10.73
CA GLU A 191 -0.20 -14.54 9.98
C GLU A 191 0.87 -13.45 9.97
N ARG A 192 1.94 -13.63 10.75
CA ARG A 192 3.11 -12.76 10.77
C ARG A 192 3.83 -12.85 9.43
N ARG A 193 3.97 -11.69 8.78
CA ARG A 193 4.80 -11.49 7.59
C ARG A 193 6.17 -10.93 7.98
N GLY A 194 7.15 -11.07 7.09
CA GLY A 194 8.55 -10.76 7.33
C GLY A 194 8.83 -9.28 7.62
N VAL A 195 9.15 -8.51 6.58
CA VAL A 195 9.50 -7.09 6.67
C VAL A 195 8.23 -6.27 6.43
N LEU A 196 7.67 -5.67 7.48
CA LEU A 196 6.57 -4.71 7.36
C LEU A 196 7.08 -3.41 6.71
N PHE A 197 6.37 -2.90 5.69
CA PHE A 197 6.75 -1.69 4.96
C PHE A 197 7.02 -0.49 5.87
N ILE A 198 6.12 -0.26 6.85
CA ILE A 198 6.19 0.89 7.77
C ILE A 198 7.52 0.98 8.55
N ARG A 199 8.16 -0.17 8.80
CA ARG A 199 9.45 -0.26 9.49
C ARG A 199 10.64 0.12 8.59
N VAL A 200 10.47 0.09 7.27
CA VAL A 200 11.53 0.33 6.27
C VAL A 200 11.29 1.52 5.37
N GLN A 201 10.08 2.10 5.32
CA GLN A 201 9.72 3.26 4.49
C GLN A 201 10.77 4.38 4.52
N ARG A 202 11.20 4.82 5.72
CA ARG A 202 12.23 5.87 5.86
C ARG A 202 13.58 5.46 5.24
N LYS A 203 13.96 4.18 5.33
CA LYS A 203 15.18 3.64 4.73
C LYS A 203 15.06 3.55 3.20
N LEU A 204 13.87 3.25 2.68
CA LEU A 204 13.59 3.23 1.24
C LEU A 204 13.60 4.64 0.64
N ASN A 205 13.01 5.63 1.33
CA ASN A 205 13.08 7.04 0.90
C ASN A 205 14.54 7.55 0.86
N PHE A 206 15.36 7.26 1.88
CA PHE A 206 16.79 7.61 1.82
C PHE A 206 17.55 6.86 0.73
N TYR A 207 17.17 5.61 0.43
CA TYR A 207 17.77 4.84 -0.66
C TYR A 207 17.45 5.45 -2.03
N LEU A 208 16.19 5.79 -2.31
CA LEU A 208 15.82 6.47 -3.56
C LEU A 208 16.44 7.87 -3.68
N ARG A 209 16.48 8.64 -2.58
CA ARG A 209 17.15 9.95 -2.54
C ARG A 209 18.66 9.86 -2.75
N ALA A 210 19.30 8.74 -2.37
CA ALA A 210 20.72 8.51 -2.62
C ALA A 210 21.01 8.10 -4.09
N LEU A 211 20.03 7.56 -4.81
CA LEU A 211 20.12 7.31 -6.25
C LEU A 211 19.84 8.60 -7.03
N TRP A 212 18.59 9.10 -7.01
CA TRP A 212 18.14 10.20 -7.88
C TRP A 212 18.12 11.59 -7.23
N GLY A 213 18.77 11.78 -6.08
CA GLY A 213 18.89 13.08 -5.42
C GLY A 213 17.59 13.70 -4.89
N ARG A 214 16.46 12.97 -4.95
CA ARG A 214 15.11 13.51 -4.73
C ARG A 214 14.20 12.61 -3.91
N ASP A 215 13.07 13.15 -3.49
CA ASP A 215 12.03 12.41 -2.78
C ASP A 215 11.01 11.76 -3.72
N PHE A 216 10.56 10.57 -3.32
CA PHE A 216 9.49 9.82 -3.93
C PHE A 216 8.45 9.49 -2.86
N PHE A 217 7.18 9.41 -3.24
CA PHE A 217 6.11 9.10 -2.30
C PHE A 217 5.79 7.62 -2.35
N ILE A 218 6.25 6.86 -1.35
CA ILE A 218 5.99 5.42 -1.26
C ILE A 218 4.89 5.15 -0.22
N ARG A 219 3.84 4.44 -0.61
CA ARG A 219 2.73 4.04 0.27
C ARG A 219 2.55 2.51 0.30
N PRO A 220 2.18 1.92 1.44
CA PRO A 220 1.72 0.55 1.47
C PRO A 220 0.31 0.49 0.86
N THR A 221 -0.05 -0.66 0.30
CA THR A 221 -1.45 -0.98 0.05
C THR A 221 -1.83 -2.30 0.70
N GLY A 222 -3.05 -2.32 1.25
CA GLY A 222 -3.62 -3.48 1.92
C GLY A 222 -4.07 -4.51 0.91
N ALA A 223 -3.12 -5.24 0.33
CA ALA A 223 -3.41 -6.38 -0.51
C ALA A 223 -4.14 -7.45 0.33
N GLU A 224 -5.47 -7.51 0.20
CA GLU A 224 -6.27 -8.65 0.67
C GLU A 224 -6.11 -9.88 -0.26
N TYR A 225 -5.40 -9.72 -1.38
CA TYR A 225 -5.18 -10.70 -2.43
C TYR A 225 -3.72 -11.16 -2.50
N THR A 226 -3.54 -12.44 -2.85
CA THR A 226 -2.24 -13.05 -3.16
C THR A 226 -1.61 -12.54 -4.45
N ASP A 227 -2.42 -11.95 -5.33
CA ASP A 227 -2.09 -11.62 -6.71
C ASP A 227 -1.78 -10.11 -6.85
N PHE A 228 -1.23 -9.48 -5.81
CA PHE A 228 -0.90 -8.05 -5.82
C PHE A 228 0.33 -7.77 -6.70
N ARG A 229 0.21 -6.79 -7.60
CA ARG A 229 1.34 -6.14 -8.26
C ARG A 229 1.62 -4.75 -7.68
N PRO A 230 2.91 -4.39 -7.46
CA PRO A 230 3.32 -2.98 -7.30
C PRO A 230 2.77 -2.15 -8.46
N TYR A 231 2.47 -0.87 -8.21
CA TYR A 231 2.01 0.04 -9.25
C TYR A 231 2.32 1.49 -8.89
N ILE A 232 2.36 2.34 -9.92
CA ILE A 232 2.50 3.79 -9.74
C ILE A 232 1.20 4.45 -10.15
N GLU A 233 0.63 5.26 -9.26
CA GLU A 233 -0.58 6.02 -9.53
C GLU A 233 -0.46 7.39 -8.88
N ASN A 234 -0.87 8.46 -9.58
CA ASN A 234 -0.77 9.84 -9.08
C ASN A 234 0.61 10.22 -8.51
N LYS A 235 1.69 9.70 -9.10
CA LYS A 235 3.10 9.90 -8.69
C LYS A 235 3.44 9.27 -7.31
N ILE A 236 2.64 8.31 -6.86
CA ILE A 236 2.84 7.53 -5.64
C ILE A 236 3.19 6.09 -6.02
N LEU A 237 4.25 5.57 -5.41
CA LEU A 237 4.75 4.20 -5.51
C LEU A 237 3.97 3.32 -4.52
N TYR A 238 3.07 2.48 -5.01
CA TYR A 238 2.31 1.55 -4.18
C TYR A 238 3.01 0.20 -4.07
N VAL A 239 3.33 -0.20 -2.84
CA VAL A 239 4.07 -1.43 -2.52
C VAL A 239 3.30 -2.32 -1.55
N PRO A 240 3.67 -3.62 -1.40
CA PRO A 240 3.05 -4.49 -0.40
C PRO A 240 3.21 -3.95 1.01
N ASP A 241 2.21 -4.14 1.87
CA ASP A 241 2.28 -3.77 3.29
C ASP A 241 3.29 -4.61 4.10
N ALA A 242 3.61 -5.83 3.64
CA ALA A 242 4.75 -6.62 4.08
C ALA A 242 5.34 -7.51 2.97
N LEU A 243 6.62 -7.84 3.09
CA LEU A 243 7.33 -8.81 2.24
C LEU A 243 8.08 -9.85 3.08
N ASP A 244 7.92 -11.13 2.73
CA ASP A 244 8.62 -12.23 3.37
C ASP A 244 10.07 -12.36 2.85
N ASP A 245 10.96 -12.94 3.65
CA ASP A 245 12.31 -13.31 3.18
C ASP A 245 12.20 -14.52 2.22
N ILE A 246 12.77 -14.40 1.03
CA ILE A 246 12.86 -15.52 0.08
C ILE A 246 14.01 -16.43 0.52
N LYS A 247 13.69 -17.65 0.93
CA LYS A 247 14.68 -18.66 1.34
C LYS A 247 15.03 -19.58 0.17
N LEU A 248 16.31 -19.58 -0.23
CA LEU A 248 16.86 -20.49 -1.24
C LEU A 248 17.47 -21.73 -0.57
N SER A 249 18.17 -21.54 0.55
CA SER A 249 18.66 -22.59 1.44
C SER A 249 18.65 -22.09 2.90
N ASP A 250 19.17 -22.88 3.84
CA ASP A 250 19.28 -22.45 5.25
C ASP A 250 20.23 -21.26 5.45
N GLU A 251 21.22 -21.10 4.55
CA GLU A 251 22.23 -20.03 4.62
C GLU A 251 22.04 -18.95 3.53
N GLN A 252 21.33 -19.25 2.43
CA GLN A 252 21.14 -18.34 1.30
C GLN A 252 19.68 -17.92 1.13
N GLY A 253 19.46 -16.62 0.94
CA GLY A 253 18.15 -16.07 0.69
C GLY A 253 18.17 -14.56 0.50
N ILE A 254 17.12 -14.03 -0.12
CA ILE A 254 16.95 -12.61 -0.36
C ILE A 254 16.05 -12.03 0.73
N LYS A 255 16.55 -11.03 1.45
CA LYS A 255 15.79 -10.37 2.51
C LYS A 255 14.65 -9.54 1.93
N GLY A 256 13.50 -9.51 2.62
CA GLY A 256 12.33 -8.71 2.18
C GLY A 256 12.66 -7.23 1.94
N LEU A 257 13.66 -6.69 2.64
CA LEU A 257 14.19 -5.33 2.38
C LEU A 257 14.84 -5.18 0.99
N GLU A 258 15.56 -6.18 0.50
CA GLU A 258 16.18 -6.12 -0.82
C GLU A 258 15.14 -6.27 -1.94
N ILE A 259 14.07 -7.03 -1.70
CA ILE A 259 12.89 -7.05 -2.58
C ILE A 259 12.26 -5.65 -2.63
N TYR A 260 11.97 -5.03 -1.49
CA TYR A 260 11.48 -3.63 -1.47
C TYR A 260 12.40 -2.68 -2.23
N ARG A 261 13.74 -2.78 -2.05
CA ARG A 261 14.71 -1.95 -2.77
C ARG A 261 14.60 -2.14 -4.28
N ALA A 262 14.55 -3.39 -4.74
CA ALA A 262 14.40 -3.73 -6.15
C ALA A 262 13.11 -3.14 -6.73
N THR A 263 11.98 -3.30 -6.02
CA THR A 263 10.68 -2.78 -6.41
C THR A 263 10.64 -1.26 -6.49
N VAL A 264 11.10 -0.56 -5.43
CA VAL A 264 11.04 0.91 -5.44
C VAL A 264 12.04 1.52 -6.40
N ALA A 265 13.20 0.90 -6.63
CA ALA A 265 14.14 1.34 -7.65
C ALA A 265 13.59 1.16 -9.07
N HIS A 266 12.90 0.05 -9.35
CA HIS A 266 12.26 -0.18 -10.64
C HIS A 266 11.15 0.85 -10.91
N MET A 267 10.22 1.03 -9.96
CA MET A 267 9.16 2.03 -10.08
C MET A 267 9.71 3.48 -10.18
N ALA A 268 10.79 3.79 -9.46
CA ALA A 268 11.47 5.07 -9.58
C ALA A 268 12.16 5.24 -10.94
N ALA A 269 12.70 4.18 -11.54
CA ALA A 269 13.27 4.21 -12.89
C ALA A 269 12.20 4.57 -13.94
N HIS A 270 10.99 3.99 -13.88
CA HIS A 270 9.86 4.43 -14.70
C HIS A 270 9.55 5.94 -14.50
N MET A 271 9.44 6.41 -13.25
CA MET A 271 9.20 7.85 -12.98
C MET A 271 10.32 8.78 -13.45
N MET A 272 11.56 8.30 -13.59
CA MET A 272 12.72 9.11 -13.97
C MET A 272 13.05 9.03 -15.47
N TYR A 273 12.66 7.95 -16.15
CA TYR A 273 13.10 7.63 -17.51
C TYR A 273 11.97 7.37 -18.51
N THR A 274 10.70 7.31 -18.09
CA THR A 274 9.55 7.42 -18.99
C THR A 274 9.22 8.91 -19.17
N SER A 275 9.29 9.38 -20.42
CA SER A 275 9.22 10.80 -20.79
C SER A 275 7.85 11.25 -21.32
N GLN A 276 7.01 10.31 -21.75
CA GLN A 276 5.69 10.56 -22.36
C GLN A 276 4.81 9.32 -22.25
N ALA A 277 3.48 9.47 -22.38
CA ALA A 277 2.58 8.33 -22.52
C ALA A 277 2.81 7.62 -23.86
N MET A 278 2.80 6.29 -23.85
CA MET A 278 2.67 5.49 -25.07
C MET A 278 1.20 5.36 -25.46
N SER A 279 0.92 5.38 -26.77
CA SER A 279 -0.44 5.14 -27.25
C SER A 279 -0.83 3.67 -27.04
N ALA A 280 -1.94 3.48 -26.32
CA ALA A 280 -2.63 2.20 -26.19
C ALA A 280 -3.67 1.96 -27.31
N GLU A 281 -3.84 2.92 -28.23
CA GLU A 281 -4.85 2.80 -29.30
C GLU A 281 -4.56 1.58 -30.19
N GLN A 282 -5.62 0.80 -30.48
CA GLN A 282 -5.59 -0.41 -31.32
C GLN A 282 -4.73 -1.56 -30.78
N LEU A 283 -4.14 -1.45 -29.58
CA LEU A 283 -3.43 -2.56 -28.93
C LEU A 283 -4.40 -3.50 -28.21
N SER A 284 -4.14 -4.80 -28.32
CA SER A 284 -4.71 -5.80 -27.42
C SER A 284 -4.00 -5.77 -26.05
N PRO A 285 -4.67 -6.18 -24.96
CA PRO A 285 -4.02 -6.29 -23.65
C PRO A 285 -2.78 -7.20 -23.62
N ALA A 286 -2.73 -8.22 -24.49
CA ALA A 286 -1.54 -9.05 -24.65
C ALA A 286 -0.38 -8.25 -25.25
N GLN A 287 -0.59 -7.47 -26.32
CA GLN A 287 0.45 -6.58 -26.86
C GLN A 287 0.93 -5.56 -25.82
N MET A 288 0.02 -4.98 -25.03
CA MET A 288 0.39 -4.07 -23.94
C MET A 288 1.32 -4.74 -22.92
N PHE A 289 1.08 -6.01 -22.55
CA PHE A 289 2.00 -6.77 -21.69
C PHE A 289 3.40 -6.92 -22.31
N PHE A 290 3.51 -7.29 -23.59
CA PHE A 290 4.82 -7.43 -24.24
C PHE A 290 5.56 -6.10 -24.39
N ILE A 291 4.83 -4.99 -24.57
CA ILE A 291 5.40 -3.63 -24.58
C ILE A 291 5.90 -3.24 -23.18
N GLY A 292 5.12 -3.52 -22.12
CA GLY A 292 5.53 -3.32 -20.73
C GLY A 292 6.84 -4.05 -20.41
N LEU A 293 6.94 -5.33 -20.80
CA LEU A 293 8.14 -6.16 -20.60
C LEU A 293 9.42 -5.54 -21.21
N LEU A 294 9.30 -4.89 -22.38
CA LEU A 294 10.40 -4.19 -23.06
C LEU A 294 10.68 -2.80 -22.47
N GLU A 295 9.64 -2.08 -22.04
CA GLU A 295 9.77 -0.77 -21.41
C GLU A 295 10.43 -0.88 -20.04
N ASP A 296 10.10 -1.91 -19.26
CA ASP A 296 10.83 -2.31 -18.05
C ASP A 296 12.33 -2.46 -18.32
N ALA A 297 12.68 -3.22 -19.37
CA ALA A 297 14.07 -3.47 -19.72
C ALA A 297 14.79 -2.17 -20.16
N ARG A 298 14.08 -1.26 -20.84
CA ARG A 298 14.62 0.06 -21.22
C ARG A 298 14.93 0.92 -19.98
N VAL A 299 13.99 1.03 -19.03
CA VAL A 299 14.21 1.85 -17.83
C VAL A 299 15.21 1.21 -16.87
N GLU A 300 15.24 -0.13 -16.78
CA GLU A 300 16.24 -0.86 -16.00
C GLU A 300 17.65 -0.74 -16.60
N TYR A 301 17.80 -0.81 -17.93
CA TYR A 301 19.07 -0.59 -18.62
C TYR A 301 19.65 0.79 -18.28
N LYS A 302 18.84 1.85 -18.44
CA LYS A 302 19.26 3.22 -18.13
C LYS A 302 19.59 3.41 -16.64
N ALA A 303 18.79 2.82 -15.75
CA ALA A 303 19.07 2.81 -14.31
C ALA A 303 20.37 2.07 -13.96
N ILE A 304 20.73 1.01 -14.69
CA ILE A 304 21.98 0.26 -14.50
C ILE A 304 23.19 1.07 -14.96
N ASN A 305 23.08 1.80 -16.08
CA ASN A 305 24.15 2.67 -16.56
C ASN A 305 24.48 3.79 -15.55
N GLU A 306 23.46 4.37 -14.91
CA GLU A 306 23.65 5.37 -13.84
C GLU A 306 24.05 4.73 -12.50
N PHE A 307 23.51 3.54 -12.17
CA PHE A 307 23.72 2.84 -10.90
C PHE A 307 24.00 1.32 -11.08
N PRO A 308 25.25 0.93 -11.41
CA PRO A 308 25.59 -0.47 -11.77
C PRO A 308 25.26 -1.52 -10.69
N GLY A 309 25.12 -1.11 -9.42
CA GLY A 309 24.67 -1.98 -8.34
C GLY A 309 23.25 -2.54 -8.51
N LEU A 310 22.39 -1.87 -9.28
CA LEU A 310 21.02 -2.33 -9.56
C LEU A 310 21.00 -3.61 -10.40
N LYS A 311 21.93 -3.77 -11.35
CA LYS A 311 22.04 -5.01 -12.18
C LYS A 311 22.17 -6.24 -11.28
N LYS A 312 23.05 -6.18 -10.28
CA LYS A 312 23.23 -7.27 -9.31
C LYS A 312 21.97 -7.56 -8.50
N LEU A 313 21.24 -6.53 -8.09
CA LEU A 313 20.02 -6.66 -7.28
C LEU A 313 18.89 -7.32 -8.08
N TRP A 314 18.54 -6.75 -9.23
CA TRP A 314 17.47 -7.28 -10.09
C TRP A 314 17.77 -8.67 -10.63
N ARG A 315 19.03 -8.91 -11.07
CA ARG A 315 19.49 -10.23 -11.53
C ARG A 315 19.40 -11.30 -10.45
N SER A 316 19.61 -10.95 -9.18
CA SER A 316 19.48 -11.90 -8.07
C SER A 316 18.04 -12.36 -7.85
N LEU A 317 17.05 -11.52 -8.19
CA LEU A 317 15.63 -11.84 -8.12
C LEU A 317 15.15 -12.59 -9.37
N MET A 318 15.63 -12.24 -10.57
CA MET A 318 15.27 -12.95 -11.81
C MET A 318 15.82 -14.38 -11.90
N MET A 319 16.92 -14.68 -11.20
CA MET A 319 17.48 -16.04 -11.11
C MET A 319 16.77 -16.95 -10.10
N LEU A 320 15.71 -16.49 -9.43
CA LEU A 320 15.01 -17.32 -8.45
C LEU A 320 14.25 -18.46 -9.14
N GLU A 321 14.57 -19.69 -8.79
CA GLU A 321 13.81 -20.85 -9.24
C GLU A 321 12.46 -20.95 -8.50
N HIS A 322 11.37 -20.98 -9.25
CA HIS A 322 10.03 -21.18 -8.70
C HIS A 322 9.77 -22.68 -8.46
N LYS A 323 9.37 -23.03 -7.24
CA LYS A 323 9.05 -24.43 -6.86
C LYS A 323 7.89 -25.03 -7.65
N GLU A 324 6.88 -24.21 -7.95
CA GLU A 324 5.74 -24.61 -8.75
C GLU A 324 6.00 -24.30 -10.23
N PRO A 325 5.63 -25.21 -11.16
CA PRO A 325 5.72 -24.94 -12.59
C PRO A 325 4.80 -23.77 -12.97
N ALA A 326 5.16 -23.04 -14.02
CA ALA A 326 4.29 -22.00 -14.54
C ALA A 326 2.98 -22.57 -15.11
N GLU A 327 1.88 -21.82 -15.01
CA GLU A 327 0.57 -22.20 -15.55
C GLU A 327 0.59 -22.38 -17.09
N HIS A 328 1.55 -21.75 -17.78
CA HIS A 328 1.79 -21.92 -19.21
C HIS A 328 3.28 -21.86 -19.53
N LYS A 329 3.76 -22.73 -20.45
CA LYS A 329 5.19 -22.85 -20.83
C LYS A 329 5.84 -21.51 -21.19
N THR A 330 5.10 -20.63 -21.86
CA THR A 330 5.57 -19.31 -22.30
C THR A 330 5.98 -18.42 -21.14
N MET A 331 5.39 -18.55 -19.95
CA MET A 331 5.75 -17.70 -18.81
C MET A 331 7.21 -17.95 -18.38
N SER A 332 7.65 -19.20 -18.32
CA SER A 332 9.04 -19.54 -18.04
C SER A 332 10.01 -19.14 -19.15
N ILE A 333 9.53 -19.07 -20.41
CA ILE A 333 10.30 -18.50 -21.52
C ILE A 333 10.46 -16.98 -21.31
N LEU A 334 9.39 -16.26 -20.94
CA LEU A 334 9.40 -14.82 -20.69
C LEU A 334 10.17 -14.42 -19.44
N GLU A 335 10.16 -15.26 -18.41
CA GLU A 335 10.97 -15.10 -17.18
C GLU A 335 12.46 -15.18 -17.53
N GLY A 336 12.88 -16.23 -18.23
CA GLY A 336 14.25 -16.37 -18.72
C GLY A 336 14.65 -15.31 -19.75
N PHE A 337 13.70 -14.84 -20.58
CA PHE A 337 13.95 -13.82 -21.58
C PHE A 337 14.13 -12.41 -20.98
N ALA A 338 13.43 -12.05 -19.90
CA ALA A 338 13.71 -10.79 -19.20
C ALA A 338 15.11 -10.76 -18.56
N LEU A 339 15.63 -11.91 -18.12
CA LEU A 339 17.03 -12.02 -17.71
C LEU A 339 17.99 -11.77 -18.88
N GLN A 340 17.67 -12.23 -20.10
CA GLN A 340 18.47 -11.92 -21.31
C GLN A 340 18.43 -10.42 -21.65
N LEU A 341 17.30 -9.74 -21.44
CA LEU A 341 17.20 -8.29 -21.63
C LEU A 341 17.98 -7.49 -20.56
N LEU A 342 18.05 -8.00 -19.32
CA LEU A 342 18.82 -7.39 -18.22
C LEU A 342 20.33 -7.62 -18.34
N ASP A 343 20.74 -8.75 -18.92
CA ASP A 343 22.11 -9.25 -18.90
C ASP A 343 22.53 -9.78 -20.28
N GLU A 344 23.37 -9.04 -20.99
CA GLU A 344 23.87 -9.39 -22.34
C GLU A 344 24.60 -10.73 -22.42
N ASP A 345 25.22 -11.17 -21.31
CA ASP A 345 25.88 -12.48 -21.18
C ASP A 345 24.88 -13.64 -21.02
N ALA A 346 23.60 -13.36 -20.74
CA ALA A 346 22.58 -14.39 -20.56
C ALA A 346 21.95 -14.78 -21.91
N SER A 347 21.86 -16.09 -22.16
CA SER A 347 21.23 -16.67 -23.34
C SER A 347 20.33 -17.85 -22.96
N GLY A 348 19.31 -18.12 -23.78
CA GLY A 348 18.37 -19.22 -23.59
C GLY A 348 18.46 -20.29 -24.69
N ASN A 349 17.56 -21.26 -24.61
CA ASN A 349 17.47 -22.36 -25.59
C ASN A 349 16.79 -21.97 -26.92
N ASP A 350 16.30 -20.73 -27.05
CA ASP A 350 15.55 -20.26 -28.22
C ASP A 350 16.41 -19.31 -29.06
N GLU A 351 16.87 -19.78 -30.23
CA GLU A 351 17.75 -19.03 -31.12
C GLU A 351 17.10 -17.73 -31.66
N GLN A 352 15.77 -17.71 -31.82
CA GLN A 352 15.06 -16.52 -32.29
C GLN A 352 14.99 -15.45 -31.20
N LEU A 353 14.75 -15.85 -29.95
CA LEU A 353 14.78 -14.93 -28.81
C LEU A 353 16.20 -14.47 -28.49
N ASN A 354 17.22 -15.33 -28.61
CA ASN A 354 18.62 -14.93 -28.46
C ASN A 354 19.01 -13.85 -29.50
N LYS A 355 18.61 -14.01 -30.77
CA LYS A 355 18.80 -13.00 -31.83
C LYS A 355 18.05 -11.70 -31.54
N PHE A 356 16.84 -11.80 -30.99
CA PHE A 356 16.05 -10.64 -30.59
C PHE A 356 16.69 -9.89 -29.40
N SER A 357 17.23 -10.61 -28.40
CA SER A 357 17.96 -10.01 -27.28
C SER A 357 19.25 -9.32 -27.75
N ALA A 358 20.01 -9.94 -28.65
CA ALA A 358 21.18 -9.31 -29.26
C ALA A 358 20.82 -8.02 -30.01
N LYS A 359 19.69 -8.00 -30.74
CA LYS A 359 19.14 -6.80 -31.40
C LYS A 359 18.71 -5.72 -30.40
N PHE A 360 18.22 -6.09 -29.23
CA PHE A 360 17.93 -5.14 -28.15
C PHE A 360 19.22 -4.51 -27.64
N HIS A 361 20.21 -5.30 -27.24
CA HIS A 361 21.50 -4.81 -26.72
C HIS A 361 22.31 -4.00 -27.73
N GLU A 362 22.26 -4.34 -29.03
CA GLU A 362 22.86 -3.55 -30.11
C GLU A 362 22.29 -2.12 -30.19
N LYS A 363 21.02 -1.93 -29.84
CA LYS A 363 20.26 -0.70 -30.11
C LYS A 363 19.90 0.11 -28.89
N ILE A 364 19.83 -0.51 -27.71
CA ILE A 364 19.29 0.11 -26.50
C ILE A 364 20.06 1.38 -26.10
N GLU A 365 21.39 1.41 -26.18
CA GLU A 365 22.19 2.60 -25.83
C GLU A 365 21.79 3.84 -26.65
N ALA A 366 21.51 3.67 -27.95
CA ALA A 366 21.08 4.76 -28.84
C ALA A 366 19.59 5.12 -28.70
N ASN A 367 18.79 4.28 -28.03
CA ASN A 367 17.33 4.42 -27.91
C ASN A 367 16.85 4.47 -26.44
N GLN A 368 17.77 4.59 -25.46
CA GLN A 368 17.44 4.52 -24.04
C GLN A 368 16.52 5.66 -23.55
N ASP A 369 16.44 6.75 -24.31
CA ASP A 369 15.57 7.92 -24.07
C ASP A 369 14.26 7.90 -24.88
N ASP A 370 14.06 6.93 -25.78
CA ASP A 370 12.87 6.80 -26.61
C ASP A 370 12.03 5.57 -26.20
N ASN A 371 10.86 5.80 -25.61
CA ASN A 371 9.94 4.70 -25.28
C ASN A 371 9.23 4.12 -26.51
N HIS A 372 9.24 4.79 -27.67
CA HIS A 372 8.74 4.18 -28.91
C HIS A 372 9.59 2.99 -29.36
N PHE A 373 10.88 2.94 -29.00
CA PHE A 373 11.72 1.76 -29.20
C PHE A 373 11.17 0.52 -28.45
N ALA A 374 10.80 0.70 -27.18
CA ALA A 374 10.17 -0.36 -26.38
C ALA A 374 8.81 -0.78 -26.96
N TRP A 375 8.01 0.19 -27.44
CA TRP A 375 6.75 -0.08 -28.16
C TRP A 375 6.96 -0.95 -29.39
N LEU A 376 7.88 -0.57 -30.29
CA LEU A 376 8.17 -1.29 -31.53
C LEU A 376 8.69 -2.72 -31.26
N MET A 377 9.64 -2.87 -30.34
CA MET A 377 10.17 -4.17 -29.97
C MET A 377 9.13 -5.03 -29.24
N GLY A 378 8.27 -4.46 -28.40
CA GLY A 378 7.17 -5.17 -27.74
C GLY A 378 6.16 -5.76 -28.74
N VAL A 379 5.78 -5.00 -29.77
CA VAL A 379 4.91 -5.49 -30.86
C VAL A 379 5.62 -6.58 -31.67
N GLU A 380 6.90 -6.43 -31.98
CA GLU A 380 7.70 -7.46 -32.67
C GLU A 380 7.78 -8.76 -31.83
N LEU A 381 7.99 -8.66 -30.52
CA LEU A 381 8.02 -9.81 -29.62
C LEU A 381 6.66 -10.51 -29.53
N TYR A 382 5.57 -9.75 -29.41
CA TYR A 382 4.21 -10.30 -29.47
C TYR A 382 4.00 -11.10 -30.76
N ASN A 383 4.39 -10.55 -31.92
CA ASN A 383 4.23 -11.22 -33.21
C ASN A 383 5.02 -12.54 -33.31
N ILE A 384 6.17 -12.66 -32.62
CA ILE A 384 6.93 -13.92 -32.53
C ILE A 384 6.10 -14.99 -31.79
N PHE A 385 5.54 -14.67 -30.63
CA PHE A 385 4.72 -15.61 -29.87
C PHE A 385 3.36 -15.88 -30.53
N GLU A 386 2.75 -14.90 -31.19
CA GLU A 386 1.50 -15.07 -31.94
C GLU A 386 1.69 -16.01 -33.13
N GLY A 387 2.72 -15.80 -33.95
CA GLY A 387 3.02 -16.66 -35.10
C GLY A 387 3.28 -18.12 -34.71
N ARG A 388 3.79 -18.35 -33.49
CA ARG A 388 3.98 -19.68 -32.89
C ARG A 388 2.73 -20.25 -32.20
N LYS A 389 1.68 -19.44 -32.02
CA LYS A 389 0.46 -19.72 -31.22
C LYS A 389 0.78 -20.02 -29.75
N GLU A 390 1.73 -19.26 -29.19
CA GLU A 390 2.25 -19.42 -27.83
C GLU A 390 1.84 -18.28 -26.88
N VAL A 391 1.04 -17.30 -27.34
CA VAL A 391 0.50 -16.22 -26.49
C VAL A 391 -0.48 -16.79 -25.45
N PRO A 392 -0.22 -16.68 -24.14
CA PRO A 392 -1.15 -17.08 -23.09
C PRO A 392 -2.36 -16.16 -23.02
N SER A 393 -3.40 -16.58 -22.29
CA SER A 393 -4.50 -15.67 -21.93
C SER A 393 -4.00 -14.55 -20.99
N LEU A 394 -4.66 -13.39 -21.04
CA LEU A 394 -4.30 -12.22 -20.22
C LEU A 394 -4.14 -12.56 -18.72
N ARG A 395 -5.08 -13.32 -18.15
CA ARG A 395 -5.02 -13.80 -16.75
C ARG A 395 -3.71 -14.53 -16.40
N ILE A 396 -3.10 -15.22 -17.37
CA ILE A 396 -1.83 -15.93 -17.18
C ILE A 396 -0.66 -14.96 -17.34
N LEU A 397 -0.73 -14.02 -18.30
CA LEU A 397 0.28 -12.97 -18.48
C LEU A 397 0.39 -12.05 -17.24
N GLU A 398 -0.74 -11.63 -16.67
CA GLU A 398 -0.81 -10.83 -15.43
C GLU A 398 -0.21 -11.55 -14.20
N ARG A 399 0.03 -12.86 -14.29
CA ARG A 399 0.69 -13.70 -13.27
C ARG A 399 2.18 -13.95 -13.55
N TYR A 400 2.80 -13.11 -14.37
CA TYR A 400 4.24 -13.10 -14.62
C TYR A 400 5.05 -13.03 -13.32
N ARG A 401 6.09 -13.84 -13.14
CA ARG A 401 6.67 -14.08 -11.80
C ARG A 401 7.91 -13.26 -11.44
N VAL A 402 8.19 -12.18 -12.20
CA VAL A 402 9.20 -11.17 -11.83
C VAL A 402 8.58 -10.17 -10.84
N ASP A 403 8.36 -10.63 -9.61
CA ASP A 403 7.45 -10.01 -8.62
C ASP A 403 7.88 -8.64 -8.08
N TYR A 404 9.11 -8.19 -8.36
CA TYR A 404 9.55 -6.85 -7.98
C TYR A 404 9.10 -5.77 -8.97
N ARG A 405 8.75 -6.12 -10.21
CA ARG A 405 8.32 -5.16 -11.23
C ARG A 405 6.86 -4.75 -11.03
N ASP A 406 6.51 -3.56 -11.53
CA ASP A 406 5.15 -3.05 -11.41
C ASP A 406 4.19 -3.59 -12.50
N ASP A 407 2.98 -3.05 -12.58
CA ASP A 407 1.95 -3.42 -13.57
C ASP A 407 1.99 -2.58 -14.85
N ASN A 408 3.04 -1.77 -15.02
CA ASN A 408 3.29 -0.89 -16.15
C ASN A 408 2.22 0.20 -16.38
N ARG A 409 1.23 0.41 -15.50
CA ARG A 409 0.11 1.35 -15.78
C ARG A 409 0.56 2.78 -16.09
N ILE A 410 1.69 3.20 -15.53
CA ILE A 410 2.26 4.55 -15.70
C ILE A 410 2.60 4.87 -17.15
N ILE A 411 3.00 3.88 -17.95
CA ILE A 411 3.51 4.10 -19.31
C ILE A 411 2.38 4.42 -20.30
N TRP A 412 1.14 4.08 -19.95
CA TRP A 412 -0.08 4.38 -20.70
C TRP A 412 -0.81 5.63 -20.21
N HIS A 413 -0.70 5.92 -18.91
CA HIS A 413 -1.36 7.03 -18.23
C HIS A 413 -0.35 8.01 -17.62
N TYR A 414 0.61 8.44 -18.45
CA TYR A 414 1.62 9.42 -18.04
C TYR A 414 1.01 10.81 -17.84
N GLU A 415 1.16 11.35 -16.64
CA GLU A 415 0.94 12.78 -16.35
C GLU A 415 2.29 13.47 -16.14
N ASP A 416 2.53 14.58 -16.85
CA ASP A 416 3.76 15.37 -16.73
C ASP A 416 4.18 15.57 -15.27
N ILE A 417 5.38 15.09 -14.94
CA ILE A 417 5.85 15.06 -13.57
C ILE A 417 6.46 16.43 -13.21
N ASN A 418 5.60 17.40 -12.92
CA ASN A 418 6.00 18.57 -12.15
C ASN A 418 6.37 18.14 -10.73
N TRP A 419 7.68 18.16 -10.43
CA TRP A 419 8.25 17.74 -9.16
C TRP A 419 8.21 18.82 -8.06
N ASP A 420 7.91 20.07 -8.40
CA ASP A 420 7.82 21.18 -7.44
C ASP A 420 6.47 21.21 -6.69
N MET A 421 5.51 20.40 -7.16
CA MET A 421 4.23 20.13 -6.51
C MET A 421 4.43 19.21 -5.29
N GLY A 422 4.90 19.79 -4.18
CA GLY A 422 5.27 19.08 -2.96
C GLY A 422 4.12 18.41 -2.18
N VAL A 423 4.36 18.15 -0.89
CA VAL A 423 3.52 17.35 0.05
C VAL A 423 2.01 17.67 -0.01
N GLU A 424 1.64 18.91 -0.33
CA GLU A 424 0.26 19.36 -0.44
C GLU A 424 -0.53 18.65 -1.57
N TYR A 425 0.11 18.29 -2.68
CA TYR A 425 -0.51 17.49 -3.75
C TYR A 425 -0.86 16.08 -3.25
N VAL A 426 0.07 15.42 -2.57
CA VAL A 426 -0.09 14.05 -2.05
C VAL A 426 -1.13 13.94 -0.93
N ARG A 427 -1.34 15.02 -0.16
CA ARG A 427 -2.47 15.14 0.77
C ARG A 427 -3.81 15.34 0.04
N ARG A 428 -3.83 16.08 -1.07
CA ARG A 428 -5.04 16.28 -1.88
C ARG A 428 -5.45 15.09 -2.73
N VAL A 429 -4.53 14.20 -3.11
CA VAL A 429 -4.89 13.03 -3.93
C VAL A 429 -5.67 12.00 -3.12
N SER A 430 -5.40 11.82 -1.81
CA SER A 430 -6.21 10.91 -0.97
C SER A 430 -7.68 11.31 -0.84
N SER A 431 -8.02 12.59 -1.05
CA SER A 431 -9.41 13.08 -0.97
C SER A 431 -10.22 12.91 -2.26
N LYS A 432 -9.57 12.61 -3.40
CA LYS A 432 -10.24 12.53 -4.73
C LYS A 432 -10.57 11.13 -5.24
N CYS A 433 -10.08 10.08 -4.60
CA CYS A 433 -10.25 8.70 -5.08
C CYS A 433 -11.68 8.10 -4.92
N VAL A 434 -12.69 8.96 -4.70
CA VAL A 434 -14.08 8.55 -4.37
C VAL A 434 -15.08 8.86 -5.51
N THR A 435 -14.70 9.60 -6.57
CA THR A 435 -15.71 10.21 -7.48
C THR A 435 -15.52 9.97 -8.99
N LYS A 436 -14.67 9.03 -9.43
CA LYS A 436 -14.54 8.66 -10.85
C LYS A 436 -14.32 7.16 -11.09
N LEU A 437 -15.34 6.34 -10.81
CA LEU A 437 -15.43 4.97 -11.31
C LEU A 437 -16.89 4.50 -11.50
N VAL A 438 -17.76 5.41 -11.97
CA VAL A 438 -19.07 5.09 -12.56
C VAL A 438 -19.31 6.05 -13.72
N HIS A 439 -18.93 5.64 -14.93
CA HIS A 439 -19.66 5.81 -16.19
C HIS A 439 -18.92 5.12 -17.33
#